data_AF-A0AA95E2H5-F1
#
_entry.id   AF-A0AA95E2H5-F1
#
_cell.length_a   1.000
_cell.length_b   1.000
_cell.length_c   1.000
_cell.angle_alpha   90.00
_cell.angle_beta   90.00
_cell.angle_gamma   90.00
#
_symmetry.space_group_name_H-M   'P 1'
#
loop_
_entity.id
_entity.type
_entity.pdbx_description
1 polymer ?
#
loop_
_entity_poly.entity_id
_entity_poly.type
_entity_poly.pdbx_seq_one_letter_code
_entity_poly.pdbx_strand_id
1 'polypeptide(L)'
;MKAVSARTLDFFDRHVVQHIVEKYGFDELQAIKAFISSETYAMLQDPELELYKVSPLIIFDMWESEQVTGNPRNSLYLRADEV
;
A
#
# COMPACT_ATOMS: atom_id res chain seq x y z
N MET A 1 -16.63 -12.88 -7.45
CA MET A 1 -15.18 -12.71 -7.14
C MET A 1 -15.00 -12.76 -5.64
N LYS A 2 -13.91 -13.34 -5.13
CA LYS A 2 -13.60 -13.37 -3.69
C LYS A 2 -12.83 -12.10 -3.36
N ALA A 3 -13.40 -11.24 -2.52
CA ALA A 3 -12.68 -10.06 -2.01
C ALA A 3 -11.50 -10.46 -1.10
N VAL A 4 -10.51 -9.59 -1.00
CA VAL A 4 -9.44 -9.72 0.01
C VAL A 4 -10.07 -9.68 1.40
N SER A 5 -9.63 -10.57 2.29
CA SER A 5 -10.26 -10.71 3.61
C SER A 5 -10.00 -9.49 4.50
N ALA A 6 -10.97 -9.12 5.33
CA ALA A 6 -10.82 -8.00 6.28
C ALA A 6 -9.63 -8.18 7.23
N ARG A 7 -9.32 -9.42 7.64
CA ARG A 7 -8.13 -9.73 8.45
C ARG A 7 -6.83 -9.43 7.69
N THR A 8 -6.82 -9.72 6.40
CA THR A 8 -5.66 -9.44 5.55
C THR A 8 -5.48 -7.94 5.38
N LEU A 9 -6.55 -7.19 5.12
CA LEU A 9 -6.49 -5.73 5.01
C LEU A 9 -6.03 -5.08 6.32
N ASP A 10 -6.56 -5.49 7.47
CA ASP A 10 -6.14 -5.00 8.80
C ASP A 10 -4.65 -5.23 9.08
N PHE A 11 -4.09 -6.34 8.59
CA PHE A 11 -2.64 -6.58 8.65
C PHE A 11 -1.86 -5.51 7.86
N PHE A 12 -2.24 -5.24 6.62
CA PHE A 12 -1.59 -4.20 5.83
C PHE A 12 -1.82 -2.79 6.39
N ASP A 13 -3.04 -2.49 6.84
CA ASP A 13 -3.39 -1.20 7.45
C ASP A 13 -2.42 -0.87 8.59
N ARG A 14 -2.24 -1.79 9.55
CA ARG A 14 -1.35 -1.57 10.71
C ARG A 14 0.09 -1.37 10.29
N HIS A 15 0.62 -2.22 9.41
CA HIS A 15 2.03 -2.20 9.05
C HIS A 15 2.37 -1.01 8.15
N VAL A 16 1.57 -0.71 7.14
CA VAL A 16 1.84 0.41 6.23
C VAL A 16 1.64 1.74 6.95
N VAL A 17 0.59 1.88 7.77
CA VAL A 17 0.37 3.10 8.57
C VAL A 17 1.51 3.33 9.55
N GLN A 18 2.00 2.28 10.21
CA GLN A 18 3.17 2.39 11.09
C GLN A 18 4.38 2.94 10.32
N HIS A 19 4.66 2.44 9.11
CA HIS A 19 5.76 2.97 8.30
C HIS A 19 5.55 4.43 7.87
N ILE A 20 4.32 4.84 7.55
CA ILE A 20 3.99 6.24 7.24
C ILE A 20 4.27 7.13 8.46
N VAL A 21 3.81 6.74 9.64
CA VAL A 21 4.01 7.47 10.90
C VAL A 21 5.51 7.58 11.21
N GLU A 22 6.24 6.47 11.15
CA GLU A 22 7.67 6.42 11.48
C GLU A 22 8.53 7.25 10.52
N LYS A 23 8.22 7.22 9.22
CA LYS A 23 9.03 7.89 8.19
C LYS A 23 8.70 9.38 8.04
N TYR A 24 7.43 9.75 8.14
CA TYR A 24 6.96 11.10 7.84
C TYR A 24 6.49 11.90 9.06
N GLY A 25 6.40 11.28 10.23
CA GLY A 25 5.98 11.94 11.47
C GLY A 25 4.50 12.33 11.51
N PHE A 26 3.66 11.63 10.74
CA PHE A 26 2.21 11.86 10.72
C PHE A 26 1.57 11.38 12.02
N ASP A 27 0.44 11.97 12.41
CA ASP A 27 -0.40 11.31 13.40
C ASP A 27 -1.09 10.06 12.79
N GLU A 28 -1.42 9.09 13.63
CA GLU A 28 -1.96 7.80 13.17
C GLU A 28 -3.27 7.96 12.38
N LEU A 29 -4.13 8.93 12.75
CA LEU A 29 -5.38 9.20 12.06
C LEU A 29 -5.15 9.83 10.68
N GLN A 30 -4.16 10.71 10.56
CA GLN A 30 -3.72 11.25 9.28
C GLN A 30 -3.14 10.16 8.38
N ALA A 31 -2.27 9.31 8.94
CA ALA A 31 -1.60 8.25 8.20
C ALA A 31 -2.59 7.20 7.68
N ILE A 32 -3.54 6.73 8.52
CA ILE A 32 -4.58 5.79 8.05
C ILE A 32 -5.46 6.43 6.98
N LYS A 33 -5.87 7.70 7.14
CA LYS A 33 -6.67 8.40 6.13
C LYS A 33 -5.93 8.52 4.79
N ALA A 34 -4.65 8.89 4.83
CA ALA A 34 -3.81 9.02 3.64
C ALA A 34 -3.60 7.66 2.94
N PHE A 35 -3.53 6.57 3.70
CA PHE A 35 -3.39 5.24 3.15
C PHE A 35 -4.70 4.71 2.54
N ILE A 36 -5.80 4.67 3.30
CA ILE A 36 -7.06 4.07 2.82
C ILE A 36 -7.72 4.81 1.66
N SER A 37 -7.38 6.09 1.47
CA SER A 37 -7.87 6.91 0.35
C SER A 37 -6.99 6.85 -0.90
N SER A 38 -5.89 6.10 -0.85
CA SER A 38 -4.93 5.99 -1.95
C SER A 38 -5.34 4.96 -3.01
N GLU A 39 -4.86 5.16 -4.24
CA GLU A 39 -4.99 4.17 -5.32
C GLU A 39 -4.25 2.88 -4.96
N THR A 40 -3.13 2.97 -4.24
CA THR A 40 -2.41 1.82 -3.72
C THR A 40 -3.31 0.93 -2.87
N TYR A 41 -4.15 1.52 -2.02
CA TYR A 41 -5.10 0.77 -1.19
C TYR A 41 -6.22 0.15 -2.03
N ALA A 42 -6.76 0.88 -3.00
CA ALA A 42 -7.74 0.35 -3.93
C ALA A 42 -7.20 -0.86 -4.69
N MET A 43 -5.95 -0.79 -5.15
CA MET A 43 -5.25 -1.92 -5.78
C MET A 43 -5.04 -3.09 -4.81
N LEU A 44 -4.72 -2.84 -3.54
CA LEU A 44 -4.58 -3.90 -2.53
C LEU A 44 -5.91 -4.64 -2.28
N GLN A 45 -7.04 -3.93 -2.36
CA GLN A 45 -8.37 -4.52 -2.21
C GLN A 45 -8.79 -5.36 -3.43
N ASP A 46 -8.16 -5.14 -4.59
CA ASP A 46 -8.41 -5.90 -5.81
C ASP A 46 -7.73 -7.28 -5.76
N PRO A 47 -8.51 -8.38 -5.65
CA PRO A 47 -7.95 -9.72 -5.59
C PRO A 47 -7.25 -10.15 -6.89
N GLU A 48 -7.55 -9.54 -8.03
CA GLU A 48 -6.95 -9.90 -9.33
C GLU A 48 -5.47 -9.49 -9.42
N LEU A 49 -5.06 -8.47 -8.65
CA LEU A 49 -3.69 -7.99 -8.60
C LEU A 49 -2.81 -8.80 -7.64
N GLU A 50 -3.41 -9.65 -6.80
CA GLU A 50 -2.74 -10.51 -5.83
C GLU A 50 -1.76 -9.79 -4.87
N LEU A 51 -1.90 -8.48 -4.69
CA LEU A 51 -1.02 -7.66 -3.83
C LEU A 51 -1.08 -8.07 -2.36
N TYR A 52 -2.16 -8.73 -1.93
CA TYR A 52 -2.27 -9.30 -0.60
C TYR A 52 -1.27 -10.43 -0.31
N LYS A 53 -0.53 -10.91 -1.33
CA LYS A 53 0.52 -11.94 -1.18
C LYS A 53 1.92 -11.36 -0.98
N VAL A 54 2.11 -10.05 -1.17
CA VAL A 54 3.42 -9.41 -1.05
C VAL A 54 3.67 -8.84 0.35
N SER A 55 4.90 -8.43 0.62
CA SER A 55 5.27 -7.78 1.90
C SER A 55 4.58 -6.42 2.05
N PRO A 56 4.18 -6.01 3.28
CA PRO A 56 3.73 -4.65 3.55
C PRO A 56 4.72 -3.56 3.13
N LEU A 57 6.02 -3.86 3.12
CA LEU A 57 7.04 -2.93 2.64
C LEU A 57 6.91 -2.61 1.15
N ILE A 58 6.45 -3.59 0.34
CA ILE A 58 6.21 -3.37 -1.09
C ILE A 58 4.98 -2.47 -1.27
N ILE A 59 3.92 -2.71 -0.50
CA ILE A 59 2.72 -1.86 -0.51
C ILE A 59 3.05 -0.43 -0.05
N PHE A 60 3.90 -0.30 0.96
CA PHE A 60 4.39 1.00 1.40
C PHE A 60 5.17 1.73 0.30
N ASP A 61 6.09 1.05 -0.39
CA ASP A 61 6.82 1.64 -1.53
C ASP A 61 5.90 2.05 -2.68
N MET A 62 4.86 1.25 -2.97
CA MET A 62 3.81 1.61 -3.94
C MET A 62 3.09 2.89 -3.53
N TRP A 63 2.71 3.01 -2.26
CA TRP A 63 2.08 4.22 -1.74
C TRP A 63 3.02 5.43 -1.83
N GLU A 64 4.30 5.27 -1.50
CA GLU A 64 5.30 6.33 -1.66
C GLU A 64 5.45 6.78 -3.12
N SER A 65 5.51 5.82 -4.04
CA SER A 65 5.56 6.08 -5.48
C SER A 65 4.32 6.84 -5.95
N GLU A 66 3.14 6.50 -5.44
CA GLU A 66 1.92 7.25 -5.69
C GLU A 66 2.02 8.69 -5.20
N GLN A 67 2.53 8.92 -3.98
CA GLN A 67 2.68 10.28 -3.46
C GLN A 67 3.62 11.14 -4.30
N VAL A 68 4.66 10.55 -4.89
CA VAL A 68 5.66 11.27 -5.70
C VAL A 68 5.20 11.45 -7.15
N THR A 69 4.55 10.44 -7.73
CA THR A 69 4.30 10.37 -9.19
C THR A 69 2.83 10.38 -9.58
N GLY A 70 1.91 10.23 -8.62
CA GLY A 70 0.48 10.03 -8.85
C GLY A 70 0.10 8.63 -9.33
N ASN A 71 1.05 7.67 -9.39
CA ASN A 71 0.77 6.30 -9.85
C ASN A 71 1.53 5.25 -9.01
N PRO A 72 0.83 4.33 -8.30
CA PRO A 72 1.46 3.27 -7.51
C PRO A 72 2.32 2.31 -8.34
N ARG A 73 1.98 2.13 -9.62
CA ARG A 73 2.67 1.21 -10.54
C ARG A 73 4.09 1.66 -10.91
N ASN A 74 4.44 2.89 -10.57
CA ASN A 74 5.79 3.42 -10.73
C ASN A 74 6.75 3.00 -9.61
N SER A 75 6.28 2.19 -8.64
CA SER A 75 7.12 1.58 -7.63
C SER A 75 8.28 0.81 -8.26
N LEU A 76 9.45 0.89 -7.61
CA LEU A 76 10.65 0.17 -8.05
C LEU A 76 10.44 -1.34 -8.06
N TYR A 77 9.60 -1.87 -7.17
CA TYR A 77 9.33 -3.31 -7.08
C TYR A 77 8.53 -3.85 -8.26
N LEU A 78 7.66 -3.04 -8.86
CA LEU A 78 6.92 -3.43 -10.07
C LEU A 78 7.76 -3.29 -11.35
N ARG A 79 8.83 -2.49 -11.30
CA ARG A 79 9.78 -2.31 -12.41
C ARG A 79 10.93 -3.31 -12.38
N ALA A 80 11.17 -3.98 -11.26
CA ALA A 80 12.31 -4.89 -11.09
C ALA A 80 12.19 -6.20 -11.89
N ASP A 81 11.00 -6.53 -12.41
CA ASP A 81 10.76 -7.71 -13.26
C ASP A 81 11.11 -7.48 -14.75
N GLU A 82 11.63 -6.29 -15.13
CA GLU A 82 12.00 -5.95 -16.52
C GLU A 82 13.50 -6.14 -16.85
N VAL A 83 14.28 -6.88 -16.04
CA VAL A 83 15.74 -7.09 -16.27
C VAL A 83 16.12 -8.55 -16.46
#